data_AF-A0A1E2S3K8-F1
#
_entry.id   AF-A0A1E2S3K8-F1
#
_cell.length_a   1.000
_cell.length_b   1.000
_cell.length_c   1.000
_cell.angle_alpha   90.00
_cell.angle_beta   90.00
_cell.angle_gamma   90.00
#
_symmetry.space_group_name_H-M   'P 1'
#
loop_
_entity.id
_entity.type
_entity.pdbx_description
1 polymer ?
#
loop_
_entity_poly.entity_id
_entity_poly.type
_entity_poly.pdbx_seq_one_letter_code
_entity_poly.pdbx_strand_id
1 'polypeptide(L)'
;MRQTAPAFALALLAVLTGLAGCGTSNQETAAWNMNEADPLSRPVQVAWTSARASRCGFIFEPAQLRANYLAQMQRLGTPAAEYRRIEEAYDYTYQSVTETVRGQRGYCTKEKTDAIRNDLNQYIAGNFAHRASPAD
;
A
#
# COMPACT_ATOMS: atom_id res chain seq x y z
N MET A 1 -2.68 -69.16 12.08
CA MET A 1 -2.48 -68.34 10.86
C MET A 1 -3.84 -68.01 10.29
N ARG A 2 -4.32 -66.77 10.47
CA ARG A 2 -5.63 -66.30 9.98
C ARG A 2 -5.50 -64.84 9.52
N GLN A 3 -5.99 -64.59 8.30
CA GLN A 3 -6.13 -63.29 7.63
C GLN A 3 -7.32 -62.50 8.21
N THR A 4 -7.32 -61.17 8.06
CA THR A 4 -8.52 -60.34 7.78
C THR A 4 -8.07 -58.91 7.42
N ALA A 5 -8.52 -58.42 6.26
CA ALA A 5 -8.59 -57.00 5.91
C ALA A 5 -10.02 -56.49 6.21
N PRO A 6 -10.23 -55.17 6.30
CA PRO A 6 -11.13 -54.57 5.32
C PRO A 6 -10.77 -53.15 4.84
N ALA A 7 -11.35 -52.85 3.67
CA ALA A 7 -11.29 -51.64 2.89
C ALA A 7 -11.81 -50.38 3.61
N PHE A 8 -11.14 -49.25 3.37
CA PHE A 8 -11.72 -47.92 3.50
C PHE A 8 -11.63 -47.21 2.15
N ALA A 9 -12.74 -47.29 1.41
CA ALA A 9 -13.08 -46.38 0.34
C ALA A 9 -13.83 -45.20 0.96
N LEU A 10 -13.35 -43.97 0.75
CA LEU A 10 -14.17 -42.78 0.85
C LEU A 10 -13.55 -41.70 -0.05
N ALA A 11 -14.23 -41.48 -1.17
CA ALA A 11 -13.99 -40.44 -2.13
C ALA A 11 -14.18 -39.07 -1.47
N LEU A 12 -13.19 -38.17 -1.63
CA LEU A 12 -13.31 -36.77 -1.26
C LEU A 12 -13.31 -35.93 -2.53
N LEU A 13 -14.42 -35.18 -2.66
CA LEU A 13 -14.83 -34.38 -3.80
C LEU A 13 -13.78 -33.35 -4.24
N ALA A 14 -13.68 -33.21 -5.56
CA ALA A 14 -13.16 -32.03 -6.23
C ALA A 14 -14.14 -30.85 -6.09
N VAL A 15 -13.69 -29.72 -5.52
CA VAL A 15 -14.06 -28.35 -5.93
C VAL A 15 -12.91 -27.42 -5.52
N LEU A 16 -12.05 -27.05 -6.46
CA LEU A 16 -11.15 -25.89 -6.33
C LEU A 16 -11.31 -25.02 -7.58
N THR A 17 -12.53 -24.55 -7.78
CA THR A 17 -12.83 -23.43 -8.67
C THR A 17 -13.01 -22.17 -7.82
N GLY A 18 -12.12 -21.20 -8.02
CA GLY A 18 -12.35 -19.81 -7.65
C GLY A 18 -11.58 -19.32 -6.43
N LEU A 19 -10.39 -18.76 -6.66
CA LEU A 19 -9.79 -17.66 -5.89
C LEU A 19 -8.85 -16.88 -6.82
N ALA A 20 -9.39 -16.46 -7.97
CA ALA A 20 -8.79 -15.37 -8.74
C ALA A 20 -9.44 -14.07 -8.25
N GLY A 21 -8.74 -13.32 -7.40
CA GLY A 21 -9.16 -11.99 -6.96
C GLY A 21 -9.27 -11.84 -5.44
N CYS A 22 -8.14 -11.84 -4.74
CA CYS A 22 -8.08 -11.33 -3.36
C CYS A 22 -6.72 -10.65 -3.18
N GLY A 23 -6.71 -9.36 -2.83
CA GLY A 23 -5.45 -8.68 -2.45
C GLY A 23 -5.41 -7.16 -2.50
N THR A 24 -6.39 -6.45 -3.05
CA THR A 24 -6.33 -4.98 -3.16
C THR A 24 -7.05 -4.24 -2.04
N SER A 25 -8.26 -4.68 -1.66
CA SER A 25 -9.08 -4.01 -0.65
C SER A 25 -8.39 -3.93 0.72
N ASN A 26 -7.81 -5.04 1.20
CA ASN A 26 -7.16 -5.08 2.51
C ASN A 26 -5.92 -4.18 2.61
N GLN A 27 -5.20 -3.98 1.51
CA GLN A 27 -4.02 -3.09 1.50
C GLN A 27 -4.42 -1.61 1.44
N GLU A 28 -5.52 -1.30 0.75
CA GLU A 28 -6.11 0.04 0.72
C GLU A 28 -6.51 0.47 2.15
N THR A 29 -7.26 -0.37 2.86
CA THR A 29 -7.67 -0.14 4.26
C THR A 29 -6.46 -0.09 5.20
N ALA A 30 -5.45 -0.93 5.00
CA ALA A 30 -4.27 -0.96 5.88
C ALA A 30 -3.41 0.31 5.76
N ALA A 31 -3.29 0.91 4.57
CA ALA A 31 -2.55 2.17 4.39
C ALA A 31 -3.17 3.34 5.16
N TRP A 32 -4.49 3.32 5.32
CA TRP A 32 -5.26 4.40 5.95
C TRP A 32 -5.60 4.19 7.42
N ASN A 33 -5.51 2.95 7.93
CA ASN A 33 -5.74 2.63 9.33
C ASN A 33 -4.44 2.48 10.13
N MET A 34 -3.39 3.18 9.71
CA MET A 34 -2.13 3.19 10.46
C MET A 34 -2.28 4.09 11.69
N ASN A 35 -1.63 3.69 12.79
CA ASN A 35 -1.61 4.51 14.00
C ASN A 35 -0.91 5.84 13.69
N GLU A 36 -1.61 6.96 13.87
CA GLU A 36 -1.06 8.30 13.65
C GLU A 36 0.15 8.60 14.57
N ALA A 37 0.20 7.96 15.74
CA ALA A 37 1.35 8.05 16.65
C ALA A 37 2.57 7.26 16.15
N ASP A 38 2.42 6.39 15.15
CA ASP A 38 3.55 5.71 14.51
C ASP A 38 4.24 6.66 13.52
N PRO A 39 5.51 7.06 13.76
CA PRO A 39 6.25 7.94 12.86
C PRO A 39 6.45 7.34 11.45
N LEU A 40 6.31 6.02 11.29
CA LEU A 40 6.42 5.34 10.00
C LEU A 40 5.09 5.30 9.22
N SER A 41 3.97 5.68 9.81
CA SER A 41 2.68 5.74 9.10
C SER A 41 2.70 6.75 7.93
N ARG A 42 3.27 7.93 8.19
CA ARG A 42 3.36 9.04 7.22
C ARG A 42 4.21 8.71 5.99
N PRO A 43 5.47 8.24 6.10
CA PRO A 43 6.26 7.90 4.90
C PRO A 43 5.58 6.83 4.06
N VAL A 44 4.93 5.85 4.68
CA VAL A 44 4.21 4.79 4.00
C VAL A 44 3.02 5.37 3.21
N GLN A 45 2.20 6.24 3.80
CA GLN A 45 1.07 6.86 3.09
C GLN A 45 1.51 7.73 1.90
N VAL A 46 2.57 8.52 2.06
CA VAL A 46 3.08 9.38 0.98
C VAL A 46 3.65 8.53 -0.16
N ALA A 47 4.46 7.51 0.16
CA ALA A 47 5.03 6.60 -0.82
C ALA A 47 3.96 5.78 -1.55
N TRP A 48 2.95 5.27 -0.82
CA TRP A 48 1.83 4.53 -1.36
C TRP A 48 1.00 5.39 -2.33
N THR A 49 0.71 6.64 -1.96
CA THR A 49 0.02 7.60 -2.84
C THR A 49 0.85 7.90 -4.09
N SER A 50 2.15 8.15 -3.92
CA SER A 50 3.07 8.43 -5.03
C SER A 50 3.11 7.28 -6.04
N ALA A 51 3.28 6.04 -5.58
CA ALA A 51 3.30 4.87 -6.47
C ALA A 51 1.98 4.69 -7.24
N ARG A 52 0.84 4.87 -6.56
CA ARG A 52 -0.50 4.78 -7.19
C ARG A 52 -0.75 5.92 -8.18
N ALA A 53 -0.34 7.13 -7.85
CA ALA A 53 -0.42 8.29 -8.74
C ALA A 53 0.39 8.05 -10.03
N SER A 54 1.61 7.53 -9.91
CA SER A 54 2.45 7.14 -11.05
C SER A 54 1.74 6.08 -11.90
N ARG A 55 1.15 5.05 -11.28
CA ARG A 55 0.38 4.01 -11.99
C ARG A 55 -0.82 4.57 -12.73
N CYS A 56 -1.54 5.52 -12.14
CA CYS A 56 -2.75 6.08 -12.72
C CYS A 56 -2.52 7.29 -13.64
N GLY A 57 -1.27 7.60 -13.97
CA GLY A 57 -0.94 8.62 -14.98
C GLY A 57 -1.17 10.06 -14.51
N PHE A 58 -1.12 10.31 -13.20
CA PHE A 58 -1.12 11.68 -12.69
C PHE A 58 0.16 12.41 -13.12
N ILE A 59 0.04 13.69 -13.46
CA ILE A 59 1.18 14.53 -13.83
C ILE A 59 1.78 15.14 -12.55
N PHE A 60 2.90 14.59 -12.10
CA PHE A 60 3.71 15.07 -10.98
C PHE A 60 5.11 14.44 -11.06
N GLU A 61 6.03 14.89 -10.21
CA GLU A 61 7.40 14.36 -10.13
C GLU A 61 7.59 13.50 -8.87
N PRO A 62 7.61 12.15 -8.96
CA PRO A 62 7.71 11.27 -7.79
C PRO A 62 8.99 11.49 -6.96
N ALA A 63 10.11 11.75 -7.65
CA ALA A 63 11.39 12.04 -7.01
C ALA A 63 11.36 13.37 -6.25
N GLN A 64 10.71 14.40 -6.81
CA GLN A 64 10.54 15.68 -6.13
C GLN A 64 9.63 15.54 -4.91
N LEU A 65 8.55 14.77 -5.01
CA LEU A 65 7.65 14.51 -3.89
C LEU A 65 8.40 13.84 -2.73
N ARG A 66 9.19 12.81 -3.02
CA ARG A 66 10.09 12.15 -2.04
C ARG A 66 11.02 13.16 -1.39
N ALA A 67 11.74 13.94 -2.20
CA ALA A 67 12.70 14.93 -1.70
C ALA A 67 12.03 15.97 -0.79
N ASN A 68 10.85 16.46 -1.17
CA ASN A 68 10.08 17.43 -0.40
C ASN A 68 9.63 16.86 0.96
N TYR A 69 9.19 15.61 0.98
CA TYR A 69 8.80 14.92 2.20
C TYR A 69 9.99 14.74 3.15
N LEU A 70 11.11 14.21 2.66
CA LEU A 70 12.31 14.01 3.47
C LEU A 70 12.89 15.35 3.98
N ALA A 71 12.90 16.39 3.14
CA ALA A 71 13.28 17.73 3.56
C ALA A 71 12.37 18.28 4.67
N GLN A 72 11.08 17.95 4.69
CA GLN A 72 10.20 18.31 5.80
C GLN A 72 10.63 17.63 7.10
N MET A 73 10.92 16.32 7.06
CA MET A 73 11.35 15.58 8.26
C MET A 73 12.66 16.15 8.82
N GLN A 74 13.60 16.50 7.93
CA GLN A 74 14.81 17.20 8.33
C GLN A 74 14.52 18.55 9.00
N ARG A 75 13.59 19.36 8.46
CA ARG A 75 13.18 20.65 9.06
C ARG A 75 12.48 20.50 10.41
N LEU A 76 11.78 19.38 10.63
CA LEU A 76 11.16 19.05 11.91
C LEU A 76 12.17 18.53 12.95
N GLY A 77 13.45 18.42 12.59
CA GLY A 77 14.49 17.98 13.52
C GLY A 77 14.45 16.47 13.81
N THR A 78 13.91 15.67 12.89
CA THR A 78 13.86 14.21 13.06
C THR A 78 15.26 13.65 13.38
N PRO A 79 15.41 12.85 14.46
CA PRO A 79 16.69 12.23 14.82
C PRO A 79 17.26 11.40 13.67
N ALA A 80 18.59 11.40 13.50
CA ALA A 80 19.24 10.74 12.36
C ALA A 80 18.88 9.25 12.20
N ALA A 81 18.76 8.51 13.31
CA ALA A 81 18.36 7.10 13.29
C ALA A 81 16.92 6.90 12.81
N GLU A 82 16.02 7.82 13.16
CA GLU A 82 14.62 7.80 12.74
C GLU A 82 14.48 8.27 11.28
N TYR A 83 15.22 9.32 10.89
CA TYR A 83 15.26 9.82 9.52
C TYR A 83 15.63 8.72 8.52
N ARG A 84 16.63 7.89 8.86
CA ARG A 84 16.99 6.72 8.05
C ARG A 84 15.86 5.71 7.91
N ARG A 85 15.14 5.42 8.99
CA ARG A 85 13.98 4.49 8.95
C ARG A 85 12.84 5.05 8.11
N ILE A 86 12.61 6.37 8.18
CA ILE A 86 11.63 7.06 7.36
C ILE A 86 11.99 6.94 5.88
N GLU A 87 13.26 7.15 5.53
CA GLU A 87 13.75 7.01 4.16
C GLU A 87 13.58 5.57 3.65
N GLU A 88 14.04 4.59 4.43
CA GLU A 88 13.91 3.17 4.11
C GLU A 88 12.42 2.75 3.96
N ALA A 89 11.54 3.20 4.86
CA ALA A 89 10.11 2.89 4.81
C ALA A 89 9.43 3.50 3.59
N TYR A 90 9.79 4.74 3.23
CA TYR A 90 9.28 5.39 2.03
C TYR A 90 9.68 4.60 0.78
N ASP A 91 10.97 4.32 0.62
CA ASP A 91 11.52 3.70 -0.59
C ASP A 91 10.99 2.27 -0.78
N TYR A 92 10.99 1.49 0.31
CA TYR A 92 10.43 0.15 0.29
C TYR A 92 8.95 0.16 -0.10
N THR A 93 8.16 1.04 0.51
CA THR A 93 6.73 1.14 0.22
C THR A 93 6.50 1.54 -1.24
N TYR A 94 7.20 2.55 -1.73
CA TYR A 94 7.06 3.01 -3.11
C TYR A 94 7.32 1.88 -4.10
N GLN A 95 8.43 1.15 -3.91
CA GLN A 95 8.79 0.02 -4.77
C GLN A 95 7.74 -1.10 -4.67
N SER A 96 7.41 -1.55 -3.46
CA SER A 96 6.47 -2.65 -3.22
C SER A 96 5.09 -2.36 -3.82
N VAL A 97 4.57 -1.14 -3.64
CA VAL A 97 3.28 -0.73 -4.18
C VAL A 97 3.35 -0.65 -5.71
N THR A 98 4.42 -0.06 -6.27
CA THR A 98 4.62 0.02 -7.72
C THR A 98 4.59 -1.37 -8.37
N GLU A 99 5.30 -2.33 -7.78
CA GLU A 99 5.31 -3.73 -8.24
C GLU A 99 3.93 -4.38 -8.12
N THR A 100 3.25 -4.16 -7.00
CA THR A 100 1.92 -4.71 -6.70
C THR A 100 0.87 -4.21 -7.68
N VAL A 101 0.81 -2.91 -7.95
CA VAL A 101 -0.24 -2.31 -8.80
C VAL A 101 0.04 -2.50 -10.29
N ARG A 102 1.29 -2.76 -10.69
CA ARG A 102 1.68 -2.95 -12.10
C ARG A 102 0.90 -4.07 -12.81
N GLY A 103 0.68 -5.18 -12.12
CA GLY A 103 -0.05 -6.35 -12.66
C GLY A 103 -1.57 -6.22 -12.66
N GLN A 104 -2.12 -5.21 -11.98
CA GLN A 104 -3.55 -5.10 -11.76
C GLN A 104 -4.23 -4.34 -12.90
N ARG A 105 -4.86 -5.10 -13.81
CA ARG A 105 -5.68 -4.53 -14.89
C ARG A 105 -6.91 -3.84 -14.28
N GLY A 106 -7.23 -2.64 -14.76
CA GLY A 106 -8.36 -1.87 -14.24
C GLY A 106 -8.14 -1.28 -12.84
N TYR A 107 -6.89 -1.17 -12.37
CA TYR A 107 -6.59 -0.61 -11.05
C TYR A 107 -7.13 0.82 -10.86
N CYS A 108 -7.05 1.65 -11.89
CA CYS A 108 -7.38 3.06 -11.81
C CYS A 108 -8.88 3.28 -12.04
N THR A 109 -9.70 2.86 -11.08
CA THR A 109 -11.13 3.19 -11.07
C THR A 109 -11.36 4.67 -10.73
N LYS A 110 -12.58 5.16 -10.94
CA LYS A 110 -12.93 6.54 -10.61
C LYS A 110 -12.71 6.83 -9.12
N GLU A 111 -13.17 5.93 -8.25
CA GLU A 111 -13.08 6.05 -6.80
C GLU A 111 -11.62 6.15 -6.36
N LYS A 112 -10.77 5.27 -6.89
CA LYS A 112 -9.34 5.26 -6.56
C LYS A 112 -8.63 6.50 -7.07
N THR A 113 -8.90 6.91 -8.31
CA THR A 113 -8.28 8.11 -8.88
C THR A 113 -8.72 9.39 -8.16
N ASP A 114 -9.97 9.50 -7.73
CA ASP A 114 -10.43 10.63 -6.92
C ASP A 114 -9.75 10.67 -5.54
N ALA A 115 -9.62 9.52 -4.86
CA ALA A 115 -8.87 9.42 -3.62
C ALA A 115 -7.39 9.83 -3.81
N ILE A 116 -6.70 9.24 -4.79
CA ILE A 116 -5.30 9.57 -5.13
C ILE A 116 -5.15 11.06 -5.40
N ARG A 117 -6.07 11.68 -6.15
CA ARG A 117 -6.02 13.11 -6.48
C ARG A 117 -6.07 13.97 -5.21
N ASN A 118 -7.01 13.69 -4.33
CA ASN A 118 -7.17 14.43 -3.07
C ASN A 118 -5.88 14.35 -2.25
N ASP A 119 -5.28 13.15 -2.20
CA ASP A 119 -4.09 12.93 -1.42
C ASP A 119 -2.86 13.61 -1.99
N LEU A 120 -2.65 13.43 -3.29
CA LEU A 120 -1.51 13.94 -4.02
C LEU A 120 -1.48 15.47 -3.99
N ASN A 121 -2.62 16.14 -4.15
CA ASN A 121 -2.70 17.60 -4.12
C ASN A 121 -2.24 18.17 -2.78
N GLN A 122 -2.57 17.52 -1.66
CA GLN A 122 -2.13 17.93 -0.34
C GLN A 122 -0.61 17.78 -0.19
N TYR A 123 -0.07 16.65 -0.62
CA TYR A 123 1.37 16.39 -0.51
C TYR A 123 2.21 17.30 -1.41
N ILE A 124 1.74 17.59 -2.64
CA ILE A 124 2.40 18.55 -3.53
C ILE A 124 2.37 19.97 -2.93
N ALA A 125 1.31 20.33 -2.19
CA ALA A 125 1.23 21.57 -1.43
C ALA A 125 2.11 21.58 -0.15
N GLY A 126 2.85 20.50 0.12
CA GLY A 126 3.70 20.37 1.31
C GLY A 126 2.94 20.01 2.60
N ASN A 127 1.65 19.69 2.49
CA ASN A 127 0.86 19.21 3.61
C ASN A 127 0.90 17.68 3.68
N PHE A 128 1.80 17.16 4.52
CA PHE A 128 1.99 15.72 4.73
C PHE A 128 1.29 15.19 5.99
N ALA A 129 0.29 15.90 6.52
CA ALA A 129 -0.50 15.43 7.65
C ALA A 129 -1.10 14.03 7.38
N HIS A 130 -1.17 13.21 8.42
CA HIS A 130 -1.83 11.91 8.37
C HIS A 130 -3.31 12.13 8.05
N ARG A 131 -3.89 11.32 7.15
CA ARG A 131 -5.34 11.35 6.89
C ARG A 131 -5.99 10.10 7.42
N ALA A 132 -7.11 10.28 8.10
CA ALA A 132 -8.01 9.19 8.45
C ALA A 132 -8.55 8.53 7.17
N SER A 133 -8.85 7.23 7.24
CA SER A 133 -9.51 6.50 6.15
C SER A 133 -10.76 7.25 5.67
N PRO A 134 -11.01 7.32 4.35
CA PRO A 134 -12.34 7.65 3.85
C PRO A 134 -13.34 6.71 4.53
N ALA A 135 -14.34 7.27 5.21
CA ALA A 135 -15.43 6.47 5.75
C ALA A 135 -16.19 5.83 4.57
N ASP A 136 -16.42 4.52 4.65
CA ASP A 136 -17.20 3.73 3.69
C ASP A 136 -18.62 4.29 3.49
#